data_AF-A0A527ZMV4-F1
#
_entry.id   AF-A0A527ZMV4-F1
#
_cell.length_a   1.000
_cell.length_b   1.000
_cell.length_c   1.000
_cell.angle_alpha   90.00
_cell.angle_beta   90.00
_cell.angle_gamma   90.00
#
_symmetry.space_group_name_H-M   'P 1'
#
loop_
_entity.id
_entity.type
_entity.pdbx_description
1 polymer ?
#
loop_
_entity_poly.entity_id
_entity_poly.type
_entity_poly.pdbx_seq_one_letter_code
_entity_poly.pdbx_strand_id
1 'polypeptide(L)'
;GDLDAWADADERFHDTLVSRCGNGRIRRMIETVAGQSQRARRLTLHLRPTPTQSVVEHRKIIEAIRDADPAEAGRAARGHRRGARDQLVPILRRLNLTTL
;
A
#
# COMPACT_ATOMS: atom_id res chain seq x y z
N GLY A 1 6.04 -17.38 -7.17
CA GLY A 1 4.69 -16.98 -7.62
C GLY A 1 4.83 -15.80 -8.57
N ASP A 2 3.79 -15.49 -9.33
CA ASP A 2 3.74 -14.33 -10.21
C ASP A 2 3.68 -13.04 -9.39
N LEU A 3 4.75 -12.23 -9.44
CA LEU A 3 4.87 -10.99 -8.66
C LEU A 3 4.14 -9.82 -9.32
N ASP A 4 4.00 -9.82 -10.64
CA ASP A 4 3.29 -8.77 -11.37
C ASP A 4 1.79 -8.89 -11.14
N ALA A 5 1.25 -10.11 -11.24
CA ALA A 5 -0.13 -10.39 -10.88
C ALA A 5 -0.43 -10.03 -9.41
N TRP A 6 0.54 -10.26 -8.51
CA TRP A 6 0.45 -9.82 -7.12
C TRP A 6 0.40 -8.29 -7.00
N ALA A 7 1.27 -7.56 -7.72
CA ALA A 7 1.32 -6.11 -7.67
C ALA A 7 0.02 -5.47 -8.19
N ASP A 8 -0.57 -6.06 -9.23
CA ASP A 8 -1.88 -5.64 -9.75
C ASP A 8 -3.00 -5.88 -8.72
N ALA A 9 -2.93 -6.99 -7.97
CA ALA A 9 -3.89 -7.28 -6.90
C ALA A 9 -3.73 -6.34 -5.70
N ASP A 10 -2.49 -6.02 -5.29
CA ASP A 10 -2.17 -5.05 -4.24
C ASP A 10 -2.72 -3.66 -4.58
N GLU A 11 -2.56 -3.23 -5.84
CA GLU A 11 -3.11 -1.98 -6.33
C GLU A 11 -4.63 -1.94 -6.25
N ARG A 12 -5.31 -2.98 -6.76
CA ARG A 12 -6.78 -3.08 -6.70
C ARG A 12 -7.31 -3.09 -5.27
N PHE A 13 -6.59 -3.71 -4.33
CA PHE A 13 -6.94 -3.68 -2.91
C PHE A 13 -6.99 -2.25 -2.38
N HIS A 14 -5.92 -1.48 -2.59
CA HIS A 14 -5.83 -0.11 -2.11
C HIS A 14 -6.84 0.82 -2.79
N ASP A 15 -7.02 0.71 -4.11
CA ASP A 15 -8.00 1.51 -4.85
C ASP A 15 -9.44 1.24 -4.38
N THR A 16 -9.77 -0.02 -4.09
CA THR A 16 -11.09 -0.39 -3.56
C THR A 16 -11.37 0.30 -2.22
N LEU A 17 -10.40 0.39 -1.32
CA LEU A 17 -10.58 1.09 -0.04
C LEU A 17 -10.79 2.59 -0.22
N VAL A 18 -10.04 3.21 -1.14
CA VAL A 18 -10.08 4.66 -1.36
C VAL A 18 -11.35 5.08 -2.11
N SER A 19 -11.74 4.33 -3.15
CA SER A 19 -12.94 4.59 -3.95
C SER A 19 -14.25 4.47 -3.15
N ARG A 20 -14.24 3.70 -2.05
CA ARG A 20 -15.38 3.48 -1.16
C ARG A 20 -15.43 4.40 0.06
N CYS A 21 -14.54 5.39 0.20
CA CYS A 21 -14.47 6.23 1.41
C CYS A 21 -15.62 7.24 1.58
N GLY A 22 -16.51 7.36 0.59
CA GLY A 22 -17.69 8.25 0.64
C GLY A 22 -17.39 9.75 0.58
N ASN A 23 -16.11 10.16 0.62
CA ASN A 23 -15.69 11.56 0.60
C ASN A 23 -14.83 11.86 -0.63
N GLY A 24 -15.43 12.50 -1.64
CA GLY A 24 -14.76 12.83 -2.90
C GLY A 24 -13.55 13.75 -2.75
N ARG A 25 -13.50 14.60 -1.71
CA ARG A 25 -12.33 15.46 -1.44
C ARG A 25 -11.16 14.64 -0.92
N ILE A 26 -11.41 13.73 0.04
CA ILE A 26 -10.39 12.83 0.57
C ILE A 26 -9.87 11.90 -0.52
N ARG A 27 -10.76 11.33 -1.33
CA ARG A 27 -10.39 10.48 -2.46
C ARG A 27 -9.36 11.17 -3.37
N ARG A 28 -9.66 12.39 -3.85
CA ARG A 28 -8.75 13.14 -4.73
C ARG A 28 -7.38 13.41 -4.09
N MET A 29 -7.35 13.75 -2.81
CA MET A 29 -6.08 13.96 -2.10
C MET A 29 -5.25 12.68 -2.03
N ILE A 30 -5.89 11.53 -1.81
CA ILE A 30 -5.19 10.24 -1.76
C ILE A 30 -4.70 9.84 -3.15
N GLU A 31 -5.52 9.99 -4.19
CA GLU A 31 -5.16 9.64 -5.58
C GLU A 31 -3.86 10.34 -6.03
N THR A 32 -3.68 11.61 -5.67
CA THR A 32 -2.44 12.38 -5.97
C THR A 32 -1.18 11.71 -5.41
N VAL A 33 -1.26 11.10 -4.22
CA VAL A 33 -0.10 10.48 -3.55
C VAL A 33 -0.01 8.98 -3.84
N ALA A 34 -1.13 8.34 -4.13
CA ALA A 34 -1.23 6.90 -4.39
C ALA A 34 -0.42 6.50 -5.62
N GLY A 35 -0.49 7.28 -6.71
CA GLY A 35 0.27 7.01 -7.93
C GLY A 35 1.79 7.03 -7.72
N GLN A 36 2.30 7.96 -6.90
CA GLN A 36 3.73 7.99 -6.54
C GLN A 36 4.15 6.73 -5.78
N SER A 37 3.33 6.36 -4.78
CA SER A 37 3.57 5.18 -3.95
C SER A 37 3.49 3.88 -4.75
N GLN A 38 2.56 3.79 -5.70
CA GLN A 38 2.39 2.66 -6.61
C GLN A 38 3.62 2.51 -7.53
N ARG A 39 4.10 3.59 -8.14
CA ARG A 39 5.31 3.54 -8.97
C ARG A 39 6.53 3.07 -8.19
N ALA A 40 6.73 3.57 -6.98
CA ALA A 40 7.78 3.09 -6.09
C ALA A 40 7.64 1.59 -5.79
N ARG A 41 6.42 1.11 -5.52
CA ARG A 41 6.15 -0.33 -5.29
C ARG A 41 6.41 -1.19 -6.53
N ARG A 42 6.08 -0.73 -7.74
CA ARG A 42 6.35 -1.48 -8.97
C ARG A 42 7.85 -1.52 -9.28
N LEU A 43 8.51 -0.37 -9.25
CA LEU A 43 9.94 -0.25 -9.54
C LEU A 43 10.81 -1.19 -8.67
N THR A 44 10.43 -1.33 -7.40
CA THR A 44 11.20 -2.10 -6.42
C THR A 44 10.68 -3.53 -6.23
N LEU A 45 9.72 -3.99 -7.05
CA LEU A 45 9.01 -5.26 -6.88
C LEU A 45 9.95 -6.46 -6.75
N HIS A 46 10.98 -6.52 -7.60
CA HIS A 46 11.97 -7.60 -7.63
C HIS A 46 13.22 -7.31 -6.76
N LEU A 47 13.25 -6.18 -6.07
CA LEU A 47 14.40 -5.72 -5.28
C LEU A 47 14.16 -5.82 -3.77
N ARG A 48 13.01 -6.36 -3.36
CA ARG A 48 12.61 -6.56 -1.97
C ARG A 48 12.19 -8.02 -1.74
N PRO A 49 12.12 -8.48 -0.48
CA PRO A 49 11.61 -9.82 -0.18
C PRO A 49 10.19 -10.03 -0.71
N THR A 50 9.83 -11.29 -0.97
CA THR A 50 8.47 -11.68 -1.34
C THR A 50 7.45 -11.08 -0.36
N PRO A 51 6.36 -10.46 -0.83
CA PRO A 51 5.49 -9.62 0.01
C PRO A 51 4.48 -10.44 0.84
N THR A 52 4.91 -11.56 1.44
CA THR A 52 4.06 -12.41 2.30
C THR A 52 3.51 -11.65 3.50
N GLN A 53 4.32 -10.76 4.08
CA GLN A 53 3.93 -9.90 5.19
C GLN A 53 2.81 -8.92 4.79
N SER A 54 2.82 -8.41 3.56
CA SER A 54 1.77 -7.52 3.04
C SER A 54 0.40 -8.21 3.07
N VAL A 55 0.34 -9.49 2.71
CA VAL A 55 -0.90 -10.29 2.72
C VAL A 55 -1.47 -10.42 4.14
N VAL A 56 -0.60 -10.64 5.14
CA VAL A 56 -1.00 -10.71 6.55
C VAL A 56 -1.56 -9.36 7.00
N GLU A 57 -0.91 -8.27 6.62
CA GLU A 57 -1.32 -6.91 6.98
C GLU A 57 -2.64 -6.51 6.30
N HIS A 58 -2.82 -6.84 5.02
CA HIS A 58 -4.08 -6.65 4.30
C HIS A 58 -5.23 -7.39 4.99
N ARG A 59 -5.00 -8.64 5.43
CA ARG A 59 -6.00 -9.41 6.16
C ARG A 59 -6.43 -8.71 7.45
N LYS A 60 -5.48 -8.19 8.24
CA LYS A 60 -5.79 -7.41 9.45
C LYS A 60 -6.65 -6.18 9.16
N ILE A 61 -6.37 -5.46 8.08
CA ILE A 61 -7.18 -4.32 7.64
C ILE A 61 -8.60 -4.77 7.30
N ILE A 62 -8.74 -5.87 6.56
CA ILE A 62 -10.04 -6.42 6.16
C ILE A 62 -10.84 -6.88 7.39
N GLU A 63 -10.21 -7.57 8.33
CA GLU A 63 -10.83 -8.02 9.59
C GLU A 63 -11.35 -6.82 10.40
N ALA A 64 -10.52 -5.80 10.62
CA ALA A 64 -10.95 -4.59 11.34
C ALA A 64 -12.11 -3.86 10.64
N ILE A 65 -12.15 -3.84 9.30
CA ILE A 65 -13.27 -3.28 8.54
C ILE A 65 -14.54 -4.13 8.75
N ARG A 66 -14.43 -5.47 8.71
CA ARG A 66 -15.57 -6.39 8.91
C ARG A 66 -16.15 -6.26 10.31
N ASP A 67 -15.30 -6.05 11.31
CA ASP A 67 -15.69 -5.87 12.70
C ASP A 67 -16.21 -4.45 13.01
N ALA A 68 -16.28 -3.58 11.99
CA ALA A 68 -16.67 -2.18 12.11
C ALA A 68 -15.83 -1.41 13.15
N ASP A 69 -14.53 -1.71 13.27
CA ASP A 69 -13.57 -0.98 14.10
C ASP A 69 -12.71 -0.02 13.23
N PRO A 70 -13.16 1.24 13.04
CA PRO A 70 -12.41 2.22 12.25
C PRO A 70 -11.07 2.61 12.90
N ALA A 71 -10.94 2.49 14.22
CA ALA A 71 -9.70 2.82 14.91
C ALA A 71 -8.62 1.79 14.59
N GLU A 72 -8.95 0.50 14.67
CA GLU A 72 -8.03 -0.58 14.29
C GLU A 72 -7.77 -0.60 12.80
N ALA A 73 -8.78 -0.44 11.94
CA ALA A 73 -8.58 -0.38 10.49
C ALA A 73 -7.60 0.74 10.12
N GLY A 74 -7.74 1.91 10.76
CA GLY A 74 -6.81 3.02 10.62
C GLY A 74 -5.41 2.71 11.14
N ARG A 75 -5.26 2.05 12.30
CA ARG A 75 -3.96 1.66 12.87
C ARG A 75 -3.25 0.65 11.96
N ALA A 76 -3.93 -0.42 11.57
CA ALA A 76 -3.42 -1.45 10.68
C ALA A 76 -2.98 -0.87 9.32
N ALA A 77 -3.81 -0.04 8.69
CA ALA A 77 -3.49 0.59 7.41
C ALA A 77 -2.28 1.54 7.52
N ARG A 78 -2.16 2.31 8.62
CA ARG A 78 -0.98 3.16 8.87
C ARG A 78 0.28 2.31 9.09
N GLY A 79 0.18 1.23 9.86
CA GLY A 79 1.28 0.29 10.10
C GLY A 79 1.80 -0.30 8.79
N HIS A 80 0.90 -0.85 7.98
CA HIS A 80 1.19 -1.40 6.66
C HIS A 80 1.94 -0.38 5.76
N ARG A 81 1.42 0.85 5.64
CA ARG A 81 2.08 1.89 4.83
C ARG A 81 3.47 2.28 5.35
N ARG A 82 3.67 2.29 6.67
CA ARG A 82 4.99 2.56 7.28
C ARG A 82 5.97 1.43 7.01
N GLY A 83 5.54 0.18 7.17
CA GLY A 83 6.34 -1.00 6.84
C GLY A 83 6.76 -1.02 5.38
N ALA A 84 5.84 -0.72 4.46
CA ALA A 84 6.16 -0.56 3.05
C ALA A 84 7.22 0.53 2.84
N ARG A 85 7.01 1.74 3.37
CA ARG A 85 8.01 2.84 3.29
C ARG A 85 9.40 2.38 3.76
N ASP A 86 9.48 1.71 4.90
CA ASP A 86 10.76 1.29 5.49
C ASP A 86 11.49 0.24 4.64
N GLN A 87 10.77 -0.53 3.83
CA GLN A 87 11.35 -1.41 2.82
C GLN A 87 11.74 -0.66 1.53
N LEU A 88 10.88 0.22 1.04
CA LEU A 88 11.06 0.84 -0.28
C LEU A 88 12.11 1.94 -0.29
N VAL A 89 12.10 2.83 0.72
CA VAL A 89 12.97 4.01 0.75
C VAL A 89 14.46 3.66 0.70
N PRO A 90 14.96 2.65 1.44
CA PRO A 90 16.36 2.24 1.32
C PRO A 90 16.74 1.77 -0.09
N ILE A 91 15.84 1.09 -0.80
CA ILE A 91 16.08 0.63 -2.17
C ILE A 91 16.15 1.83 -3.12
N LEU A 92 15.18 2.74 -3.05
CA LEU A 92 15.15 3.95 -3.88
C LEU A 92 16.39 4.82 -3.68
N ARG A 93 16.88 4.94 -2.45
CA ARG A 93 18.14 5.65 -2.14
C ARG A 93 19.35 4.99 -2.81
N ARG A 94 19.45 3.66 -2.78
CA ARG A 94 20.53 2.92 -3.47
C ARG A 94 20.48 3.11 -4.99
N LEU A 95 19.30 3.33 -5.55
CA LEU A 95 19.10 3.61 -6.97
C LEU A 95 19.25 5.11 -7.33
N ASN A 96 19.57 5.98 -6.37
CA ASN A 96 19.63 7.44 -6.53
C ASN A 96 18.31 8.08 -7.02
N LEU A 97 17.15 7.50 -6.68
CA LEU A 97 15.82 7.96 -7.09
C LEU A 97 15.07 8.67 -5.96
N THR A 98 15.73 9.62 -5.30
CA THR A 98 15.22 10.30 -4.09
C THR A 98 14.22 11.43 -4.37
N THR A 99 13.92 11.76 -5.62
CA THR A 99 13.14 12.95 -6.02
C THR A 99 11.83 12.62 -6.79
N LEU A 100 11.30 11.40 -6.67
CA LEU A 100 10.01 11.03 -7.29
C LEU A 100 8.79 11.60 -6.56
#